data_AF-A0A1F7BWI5-F1
#
_entry.id   AF-A0A1F7BWI5-F1
#
_cell.length_a   1.000
_cell.length_b   1.000
_cell.length_c   1.000
_cell.angle_alpha   90.00
_cell.angle_beta   90.00
_cell.angle_gamma   90.00
#
_symmetry.space_group_name_H-M   'P 1'
#
loop_
_entity.id
_entity.type
_entity.pdbx_description
1 polymer ?
#
loop_
_entity_poly.entity_id
_entity_poly.type
_entity_poly.pdbx_seq_one_letter_code
_entity_poly.pdbx_strand_id
1 'polypeptide(L)'
;MQQALLTILTVLYGVGGIVTFAGFLPTIRDLWNGKPSANATTYWAWGATTFITSLYGFFILDNFVFNIVINLQLLACVIVLVLRLRLPR
;
A
#
# COMPACT_ATOMS: atom_id res chain seq x y z
N MET A 1 3.75 10.34 -29.92
CA MET A 1 3.04 11.01 -28.81
C MET A 1 2.45 10.03 -27.80
N GLN A 2 1.67 9.02 -28.20
CA GLN A 2 1.05 8.06 -27.27
C GLN A 2 2.04 7.31 -26.37
N GLN A 3 3.16 6.83 -26.92
CA GLN A 3 4.17 6.12 -26.13
C GLN A 3 4.83 7.00 -25.06
N ALA A 4 5.18 8.25 -25.41
CA ALA A 4 5.76 9.19 -24.44
C ALA A 4 4.80 9.48 -23.28
N LEU A 5 3.50 9.64 -23.57
CA LEU A 5 2.47 9.83 -22.55
C LEU A 5 2.38 8.62 -21.61
N LEU A 6 2.34 7.39 -22.14
CA LEU A 6 2.28 6.17 -21.34
C LEU A 6 3.52 5.99 -20.45
N THR A 7 4.71 6.33 -20.96
CA THR A 7 5.94 6.32 -20.14
C THR A 7 5.86 7.33 -19.00
N ILE A 8 5.42 8.56 -19.27
CA ILE A 8 5.27 9.58 -18.23
C ILE A 8 4.26 9.12 -17.17
N LEU A 9 3.11 8.60 -17.58
CA LEU A 9 2.10 8.07 -16.65
C LEU A 9 2.65 6.91 -15.81
N THR A 10 3.45 6.02 -16.40
CA THR A 10 4.07 4.90 -15.68
C THR A 10 5.05 5.41 -14.61
N VAL A 11 5.86 6.41 -14.94
CA VAL A 11 6.80 7.03 -13.99
C VAL A 11 6.03 7.74 -12.88
N LEU A 12 5.03 8.55 -13.22
CA LEU A 12 4.20 9.25 -12.24
C LEU A 12 3.47 8.29 -11.31
N TYR A 13 2.95 7.18 -11.85
CA TYR A 13 2.32 6.14 -11.07
C TYR A 13 3.32 5.47 -10.10
N GLY A 14 4.53 5.14 -10.56
CA GLY A 14 5.58 4.60 -9.71
C GLY A 14 5.99 5.54 -8.58
N VAL A 15 6.21 6.83 -8.90
CA VAL A 15 6.51 7.87 -7.90
C VAL A 15 5.34 8.04 -6.93
N GLY A 16 4.12 8.09 -7.43
CA GLY A 16 2.91 8.14 -6.61
C GLY A 16 2.86 6.98 -5.62
N GLY A 17 3.16 5.75 -6.08
CA GLY A 17 3.25 4.58 -5.22
C GLY A 17 4.29 4.70 -4.10
N ILE A 18 5.47 5.25 -4.39
CA ILE A 18 6.50 5.52 -3.37
C ILE A 18 6.01 6.54 -2.34
N VAL A 19 5.39 7.64 -2.81
CA VAL A 19 4.84 8.68 -1.93
C VAL A 19 3.71 8.12 -1.06
N THR A 20 2.82 7.30 -1.63
CA THR A 20 1.77 6.61 -0.88
C THR A 20 2.36 5.69 0.19
N PHE A 21 3.39 4.90 -0.16
CA PHE A 21 4.08 4.05 0.82
C PHE A 21 4.73 4.87 1.95
N ALA A 22 5.43 5.96 1.60
CA ALA A 22 6.03 6.88 2.57
C ALA A 22 4.97 7.51 3.49
N GLY A 23 3.75 7.73 2.98
CA GLY A 23 2.60 8.20 3.75
C GLY A 23 2.15 7.27 4.87
N PHE A 24 2.48 5.97 4.83
CA PHE A 24 2.22 5.05 5.94
C PHE A 24 3.28 5.13 7.06
N LEU A 25 4.47 5.67 6.79
CA LEU A 25 5.57 5.71 7.77
C LEU A 25 5.20 6.44 9.07
N PRO A 26 4.49 7.59 9.06
CA PRO A 26 4.04 8.23 10.30
C PRO A 26 3.10 7.34 11.12
N THR A 27 2.14 6.67 10.48
CA THR A 27 1.21 5.75 11.14
C THR A 27 1.93 4.55 11.74
N ILE A 28 2.85 3.94 10.98
CA ILE A 28 3.69 2.84 11.45
C ILE A 28 4.51 3.27 12.66
N ARG A 29 5.14 4.46 12.59
CA ARG A 29 5.92 5.04 13.70
C ARG A 29 5.06 5.29 14.93
N ASP A 30 3.86 5.85 14.78
CA ASP A 30 2.96 6.10 15.90
C ASP A 30 2.53 4.81 16.58
N LEU A 31 2.15 3.79 15.80
CA LEU A 31 1.77 2.48 16.34
C LEU A 31 2.94 1.77 17.01
N TRP A 32 4.15 1.88 16.45
CA TRP A 32 5.35 1.34 17.07
C TRP A 32 5.63 1.98 18.44
N ASN A 33 5.31 3.26 18.59
CA ASN A 33 5.42 4.00 19.86
C ASN A 33 4.21 3.81 20.79
N GLY A 34 3.31 2.87 20.50
CA GLY A 34 2.18 2.55 21.36
C GLY A 34 0.95 3.44 21.18
N LYS A 35 0.95 4.36 20.21
CA LYS A 35 -0.21 5.22 19.95
C LYS A 35 -1.19 4.51 19.01
N PRO A 36 -2.45 4.26 19.40
CA PRO A 36 -3.43 3.58 18.56
C PRO A 36 -3.99 4.51 17.46
N SER A 37 -3.13 5.02 16.58
CA SER A 37 -3.47 6.00 15.53
C SER A 37 -4.19 5.40 14.32
N ALA A 38 -4.29 4.06 14.24
CA ALA A 38 -4.95 3.35 13.14
C ALA A 38 -6.21 2.60 13.60
N ASN A 39 -7.24 2.61 12.74
CA ASN A 39 -8.44 1.81 12.91
C ASN A 39 -8.25 0.42 12.27
N ALA A 40 -8.36 -0.63 13.07
CA ALA A 40 -8.17 -2.00 12.59
C ALA A 40 -9.17 -2.40 11.49
N THR A 41 -10.44 -1.99 11.60
CA THR A 41 -11.48 -2.31 10.61
C THR A 41 -11.17 -1.68 9.25
N THR A 42 -10.73 -0.42 9.24
CA THR A 42 -10.32 0.28 8.01
C THR A 42 -9.15 -0.43 7.34
N TYR A 43 -8.13 -0.79 8.13
CA TYR A 43 -6.95 -1.46 7.59
C TYR A 43 -7.20 -2.92 7.20
N TRP A 44 -8.19 -3.59 7.79
CA TRP A 44 -8.66 -4.90 7.31
C TRP A 44 -9.34 -4.79 5.95
N ALA A 45 -10.25 -3.81 5.79
CA ALA A 45 -10.91 -3.56 4.51
C ALA A 45 -9.88 -3.18 3.43
N TRP A 46 -8.96 -2.26 3.74
CA TRP A 46 -7.86 -1.89 2.83
C TRP A 46 -6.94 -3.07 2.54
N GLY A 47 -6.54 -3.84 3.54
CA GLY A 47 -5.70 -5.02 3.34
C GLY A 47 -6.34 -6.03 2.38
N ALA A 48 -7.64 -6.32 2.55
CA ALA A 48 -8.37 -7.23 1.68
C ALA A 48 -8.49 -6.71 0.24
N THR A 49 -8.84 -5.44 0.04
CA THR A 49 -8.94 -4.87 -1.31
C THR A 49 -7.58 -4.79 -2.00
N THR A 50 -6.53 -4.41 -1.28
CA THR A 50 -5.17 -4.35 -1.81
C THR A 50 -4.64 -5.75 -2.13
N PHE A 51 -4.98 -6.76 -1.34
CA PHE A 51 -4.65 -8.16 -1.60
C PHE A 51 -5.32 -8.66 -2.89
N ILE A 52 -6.63 -8.45 -3.04
CA ILE A 52 -7.35 -8.81 -4.29
C ILE A 52 -6.76 -8.08 -5.49
N THR A 53 -6.44 -6.79 -5.33
CA THR A 53 -5.82 -5.98 -6.39
C THR A 53 -4.43 -6.49 -6.74
N SER A 54 -3.65 -6.96 -5.77
CA SER A 54 -2.35 -7.60 -6.00
C SER A 54 -2.48 -8.91 -6.77
N LEU A 55 -3.46 -9.76 -6.42
CA LEU A 55 -3.74 -11.00 -7.16
C LEU A 55 -4.15 -10.67 -8.60
N TYR A 56 -5.01 -9.68 -8.80
CA TYR A 56 -5.39 -9.19 -10.13
C TYR A 56 -4.18 -8.68 -10.92
N GLY A 57 -3.32 -7.89 -10.28
CA GLY A 57 -2.09 -7.37 -10.89
C GLY A 57 -1.14 -8.48 -11.33
N PHE A 58 -0.96 -9.49 -10.49
CA PHE A 58 -0.04 -10.59 -10.73
C PHE A 58 -0.55 -11.57 -11.80
N PHE A 59 -1.83 -11.95 -11.74
CA PHE A 59 -2.37 -12.99 -12.63
C PHE A 59 -3.00 -12.46 -13.92
N ILE A 60 -3.45 -11.19 -13.95
CA ILE A 60 -4.24 -10.67 -15.07
C ILE A 60 -3.54 -9.49 -15.74
N LEU A 61 -3.10 -8.48 -14.97
CA LEU A 61 -2.54 -7.27 -15.56
C LEU A 61 -1.08 -7.45 -16.04
N ASP A 62 -0.31 -8.28 -15.34
CA ASP A 62 1.11 -8.57 -15.57
C ASP A 62 1.98 -7.30 -15.78
N ASN A 63 1.65 -6.23 -15.06
CA ASN A 63 2.40 -4.97 -15.11
C ASN A 63 3.36 -4.87 -13.91
N PHE A 64 4.66 -4.86 -14.20
CA PHE A 64 5.70 -4.85 -13.17
C PHE A 64 5.61 -3.68 -12.20
N VAL A 65 5.42 -2.45 -12.70
CA VAL A 65 5.36 -1.24 -11.86
C VAL A 65 4.11 -1.27 -10.97
N PHE A 66 2.96 -1.64 -11.54
CA PHE A 66 1.73 -1.87 -10.79
C PHE A 66 1.92 -2.89 -9.67
N ASN A 67 2.54 -4.02 -9.99
CA ASN A 67 2.78 -5.11 -9.05
C ASN A 67 3.69 -4.66 -7.90
N ILE A 68 4.74 -3.89 -8.16
CA ILE A 68 5.57 -3.32 -7.09
C ILE A 68 4.74 -2.39 -6.19
N VAL A 69 4.04 -1.43 -6.78
CA VAL A 69 3.31 -0.40 -6.03
C VAL A 69 2.21 -1.02 -5.16
N ILE A 70 1.42 -1.93 -5.71
CA ILE A 70 0.32 -2.55 -4.96
C ILE A 70 0.82 -3.46 -3.85
N ASN A 71 1.91 -4.20 -4.07
CA ASN A 71 2.50 -5.06 -3.04
C ASN A 71 3.16 -4.26 -1.92
N LEU A 72 3.75 -3.10 -2.22
CA LEU A 72 4.24 -2.18 -1.19
C LEU A 72 3.10 -1.66 -0.31
N GLN A 73 1.96 -1.28 -0.91
CA GLN A 73 0.77 -0.87 -0.15
C GLN A 73 0.19 -2.02 0.69
N LEU A 74 0.15 -3.23 0.14
CA LEU A 74 -0.29 -4.42 0.86
C LEU A 74 0.61 -4.68 2.08
N LEU A 75 1.93 -4.62 1.88
CA LEU A 75 2.91 -4.76 2.96
C LEU A 75 2.71 -3.69 4.05
N ALA A 76 2.51 -2.43 3.66
CA ALA A 76 2.24 -1.36 4.61
C ALA A 76 0.95 -1.61 5.42
N CYS A 77 -0.12 -2.06 4.77
CA CYS A 77 -1.37 -2.41 5.45
C CYS A 77 -1.18 -3.57 6.44
N VAL A 78 -0.43 -4.61 6.06
CA VAL A 78 -0.12 -5.74 6.95
C VAL A 78 0.70 -5.28 8.15
N ILE A 79 1.73 -4.45 7.95
CA ILE A 79 2.53 -3.88 9.05
C ILE A 79 1.64 -3.09 10.01
N VAL A 80 0.79 -2.21 9.48
CA VAL A 80 -0.12 -1.39 10.31
C VAL A 80 -1.11 -2.27 11.09
N LEU A 81 -1.71 -3.29 10.46
CA LEU A 81 -2.60 -4.22 11.15
C LEU A 81 -1.89 -4.97 12.28
N VAL A 82 -0.72 -5.54 11.99
CA VAL A 82 0.07 -6.28 12.97
C VAL A 82 0.42 -5.39 14.16
N LEU A 83 0.85 -4.15 13.92
CA LEU A 83 1.16 -3.21 15.00
C LEU A 83 -0.10 -2.81 15.77
N ARG A 84 -1.21 -2.50 15.09
CA ARG A 84 -2.46 -2.11 15.76
C ARG A 84 -3.05 -3.22 16.63
N LEU A 85 -2.95 -4.48 16.20
CA LEU A 85 -3.45 -5.65 16.93
C LEU A 85 -2.59 -5.98 18.16
N ARG A 86 -1.32 -5.55 18.20
CA ARG A 86 -0.44 -5.70 19.38
C ARG A 86 -0.75 -4.71 20.50
N LEU A 87 -1.42 -3.60 20.19
CA LEU A 87 -1.75 -2.57 21.16
C LEU A 87 -3.07 -2.90 21.89
N PRO A 88 -3.17 -2.61 23.20
CA PRO A 88 -4.44 -2.70 23.91
C PRO A 88 -5.50 -1.80 23.25
N ARG A 89 -6.78 -2.16 23.44
CA ARG A 89 -7.90 -1.51 22.75
C ARG A 89 -7.97 -0.02 23.06
#